data_AF-A0A4S2A6K5-F1
#
_entry.id   AF-A0A4S2A6K5-F1
#
_cell.length_a   1.000
_cell.length_b   1.000
_cell.length_c   1.000
_cell.angle_alpha   90.00
_cell.angle_beta   90.00
_cell.angle_gamma   90.00
#
_symmetry.space_group_name_H-M   'P 1'
#
loop_
_entity.id
_entity.type
_entity.pdbx_description
1 polymer ?
#
loop_
_entity_poly.entity_id
_entity_poly.type
_entity_poly.pdbx_seq_one_letter_code
_entity_poly.pdbx_strand_id
1 'polypeptide(L)'
;GEFSETEELVAGSPEYAFNEYLQVAMEYGIPFLLVVSLVIVFCLWKGSSEGRIGLCGGVISFLVFSFSSYPMQIPGFAVTFYLLLAACAIGRSKVILFLFISMMALLGTYYWKNNQYAACKDWYRSKMLYNIGAYQSAKEDYGKLYPELANRGAFLFEYGYSLHKLKEYDNSTRILEEAMAHSNDPMILNIIGKNYQALGDYEKAEEYLIRSTHRLPGRIYPYYLLVKLYAEPQYLQPEKLKYAAEIVLTKEPKVQSTAVREMREEVKKLLK
;
A
#
# COMPACT_ATOMS: atom_id res chain seq x y z
N GLY A 1 11.03 -15.03 13.15
CA GLY A 1 10.10 -14.17 13.89
C GLY A 1 9.07 -15.07 14.49
N GLU A 2 8.87 -14.99 15.80
CA GLU A 2 7.86 -15.79 16.49
C GLU A 2 6.49 -15.14 16.24
N PHE A 3 5.74 -15.69 15.29
CA PHE A 3 4.33 -15.36 15.08
C PHE A 3 3.50 -16.63 15.30
N SER A 4 2.31 -16.47 15.86
CA SER A 4 1.35 -17.56 16.00
C SER A 4 0.73 -17.95 14.65
N GLU A 5 0.21 -19.17 14.56
CA GLU A 5 -0.53 -19.64 13.37
C GLU A 5 -1.71 -18.74 13.02
N THR A 6 -2.36 -18.16 14.05
CA THR A 6 -3.49 -17.24 13.84
C THR A 6 -3.03 -15.93 13.22
N GLU A 7 -1.92 -15.35 13.70
CA GLU A 7 -1.35 -14.12 13.14
C GLU A 7 -0.92 -14.31 11.69
N GLU A 8 -0.32 -15.44 11.37
CA GLU A 8 0.05 -15.79 9.99
C GLU A 8 -1.18 -15.89 9.08
N LEU A 9 -2.26 -16.52 9.55
CA LEU A 9 -3.50 -16.70 8.77
C LEU A 9 -4.18 -15.36 8.48
N VAL A 10 -4.23 -14.46 9.46
CA VAL A 10 -4.92 -13.17 9.31
C VAL A 10 -4.06 -12.12 8.65
N ALA A 11 -2.74 -12.30 8.60
CA ALA A 11 -1.81 -11.37 7.96
C ALA A 11 -2.27 -10.98 6.54
N GLY A 12 -2.05 -9.72 6.23
CA GLY A 12 -2.40 -9.11 4.95
C GLY A 12 -1.45 -7.98 4.63
N SER A 13 -1.66 -7.36 3.47
CA SER A 13 -0.92 -6.18 3.02
C SER A 13 -1.89 -5.00 2.90
N PRO A 14 -2.37 -4.44 4.03
CA PRO A 14 -3.33 -3.33 3.99
C PRO A 14 -2.67 -2.07 3.44
N GLU A 15 -3.46 -1.26 2.72
CA GLU A 15 -3.02 0.04 2.20
C GLU A 15 -2.96 1.12 3.30
N TYR A 16 -3.75 0.95 4.35
CA TYR A 16 -3.88 1.88 5.47
C TYR A 16 -3.63 1.16 6.80
N ALA A 17 -3.12 1.89 7.79
CA ALA A 17 -3.11 1.46 9.18
C ALA A 17 -4.53 1.22 9.68
N PHE A 18 -4.69 0.48 10.78
CA PHE A 18 -5.99 0.02 11.27
C PHE A 18 -7.00 1.15 11.60
N ASN A 19 -6.52 2.35 11.94
CA ASN A 19 -7.35 3.50 12.20
C ASN A 19 -6.61 4.82 11.89
N GLU A 20 -7.34 5.93 11.88
CA GLU A 20 -6.81 7.25 11.53
C GLU A 20 -5.67 7.70 12.45
N TYR A 21 -5.76 7.39 13.75
CA TYR A 21 -4.74 7.80 14.72
C TYR A 21 -3.41 7.09 14.48
N LEU A 22 -3.47 5.78 14.22
CA LEU A 22 -2.31 4.99 13.85
C LEU A 22 -1.76 5.44 12.50
N GLN A 23 -2.63 5.74 11.52
CA GLN A 23 -2.21 6.26 10.23
C GLN A 23 -1.42 7.57 10.41
N VAL A 24 -1.98 8.52 11.15
CA VAL A 24 -1.33 9.82 11.39
C VAL A 24 -0.01 9.64 12.15
N ALA A 25 0.04 8.78 13.16
CA ALA A 25 1.27 8.51 13.91
C ALA A 25 2.36 7.87 13.05
N MET A 26 1.99 6.97 12.13
CA MET A 26 2.93 6.27 11.24
C MET A 26 3.43 7.16 10.11
N GLU A 27 2.56 7.98 9.52
CA GLU A 27 2.91 8.85 8.38
C GLU A 27 3.61 10.15 8.80
N TYR A 28 3.13 10.80 9.87
CA TYR A 28 3.58 12.13 10.29
C TYR A 28 4.27 12.15 11.66
N GLY A 29 4.26 11.02 12.37
CA GLY A 29 4.88 10.87 13.68
C GLY A 29 3.97 11.21 14.86
N ILE A 30 4.34 10.66 16.03
CA ILE A 30 3.64 10.88 17.31
C ILE A 30 3.53 12.38 17.67
N PRO A 31 4.55 13.24 17.48
CA PRO A 31 4.42 14.68 17.79
C PRO A 31 3.31 15.37 17.01
N PHE A 32 3.13 15.03 15.73
CA PHE A 32 2.07 15.62 14.90
C PHE A 32 0.68 15.18 15.37
N LEU A 33 0.52 13.90 15.71
CA LEU A 33 -0.72 13.37 16.31
C LEU A 33 -1.11 14.14 17.59
N LEU A 34 -0.14 14.47 18.44
CA LEU A 34 -0.38 15.24 19.67
C LEU A 34 -0.87 16.66 19.36
N VAL A 35 -0.25 17.35 18.38
CA VAL A 35 -0.67 18.68 17.96
C VAL A 35 -2.11 18.66 17.44
N VAL A 36 -2.45 17.71 16.56
CA VAL A 36 -3.82 17.57 16.03
C VAL A 36 -4.81 17.30 17.16
N SER A 37 -4.45 16.42 18.10
CA SER A 37 -5.27 16.10 19.26
C SER A 37 -5.51 17.32 20.16
N LEU A 38 -4.49 18.16 20.40
CA LEU A 38 -4.62 19.41 21.15
C LEU A 38 -5.55 20.42 20.47
N VAL A 39 -5.47 20.55 19.14
CA VAL A 39 -6.39 21.41 18.37
C VAL A 39 -7.84 20.92 18.52
N ILE A 40 -8.07 19.62 18.42
CA ILE A 40 -9.41 19.03 18.57
C ILE A 40 -9.94 19.26 19.99
N VAL A 41 -9.13 19.02 21.02
CA VAL A 41 -9.49 19.25 22.43
C VAL A 41 -9.80 20.73 22.68
N PHE A 42 -9.01 21.65 22.12
CA PHE A 42 -9.27 23.09 22.20
C PHE A 42 -10.62 23.45 21.56
N CYS A 43 -10.92 22.93 20.37
CA CYS A 43 -12.20 23.13 19.70
C CYS A 43 -13.38 22.61 20.55
N LEU A 44 -13.25 21.40 21.13
CA LEU A 44 -14.27 20.81 22.00
C LEU A 44 -14.48 21.61 23.29
N TRP A 45 -13.39 22.01 23.95
CA TRP A 45 -13.45 22.82 25.17
C TRP A 45 -14.16 24.15 24.90
N LYS A 46 -13.76 24.84 23.82
CA LYS A 46 -14.39 26.10 23.44
C LYS A 46 -15.86 25.93 23.06
N GLY A 47 -16.17 24.92 22.23
CA GLY A 47 -17.54 24.63 21.84
C GLY A 47 -18.45 24.31 23.03
N SER A 48 -17.95 23.54 24.00
CA SER A 48 -18.66 23.21 25.23
C SER A 48 -18.88 24.46 26.11
N SER A 49 -17.85 25.28 26.28
CA SER A 49 -17.93 26.53 27.07
C SER A 49 -18.93 27.54 26.51
N GLU A 50 -19.16 27.54 25.19
CA GLU A 50 -20.10 28.42 24.50
C GLU A 50 -21.49 27.75 24.29
N GLY A 51 -21.75 26.60 24.93
CA GLY A 51 -23.05 25.91 24.89
C GLY A 51 -23.36 25.15 23.59
N ARG A 52 -22.37 24.93 22.72
CA ARG A 52 -22.53 24.24 21.42
C ARG A 52 -22.43 22.72 21.53
N ILE A 53 -23.23 22.14 22.41
CA ILE A 53 -23.14 20.72 22.76
C ILE A 53 -23.41 19.82 21.55
N GLY A 54 -24.36 20.18 20.67
CA GLY A 54 -24.65 19.40 19.46
C GLY A 54 -23.47 19.29 18.48
N LEU A 55 -22.72 20.38 18.29
CA LEU A 55 -21.53 20.38 17.44
C LEU A 55 -20.39 19.57 18.07
N CYS A 56 -20.19 19.70 19.39
CA CYS A 56 -19.22 18.89 20.13
C CYS A 56 -19.55 17.40 20.05
N GLY A 57 -20.84 17.05 20.18
CA GLY A 57 -21.31 15.68 20.00
C GLY A 57 -21.02 15.14 18.59
N GLY A 58 -21.19 15.96 17.54
CA GLY A 58 -20.81 15.59 16.18
C GLY A 58 -19.32 15.31 16.02
N VAL A 59 -18.45 16.15 16.59
CA VAL A 59 -16.99 15.93 16.60
C VAL A 59 -16.64 14.65 17.35
N ILE A 60 -17.20 14.44 18.55
CA ILE A 60 -16.95 13.22 19.36
C ILE A 60 -17.39 11.97 18.60
N SER A 61 -18.58 11.98 17.99
CA SER A 61 -19.07 10.87 17.16
C SER A 61 -18.12 10.57 16.00
N PHE A 62 -17.57 11.59 15.34
CA PHE A 62 -16.58 11.42 14.27
C PHE A 62 -15.27 10.80 14.79
N LEU A 63 -14.79 11.24 15.95
CA LEU A 63 -13.59 10.67 16.59
C LEU A 63 -13.78 9.20 16.94
N VAL A 64 -14.92 8.85 17.54
CA VAL A 64 -15.26 7.45 17.85
C VAL A 64 -15.33 6.62 16.56
N PHE A 65 -15.96 7.15 15.52
CA PHE A 65 -16.03 6.49 14.21
C PHE A 65 -14.63 6.27 13.60
N SER A 66 -13.71 7.20 13.80
CA SER A 66 -12.32 7.13 13.29
C SER A 66 -11.46 6.05 13.94
N PHE A 67 -11.89 5.40 15.04
CA PHE A 67 -11.20 4.25 15.61
C PHE A 67 -11.40 2.95 14.83
N SER A 68 -12.52 2.84 14.11
CA SER A 68 -12.94 1.61 13.44
C SER A 68 -13.20 1.82 11.95
N SER A 69 -13.01 3.04 11.44
CA SER A 69 -13.29 3.43 10.08
C SER A 69 -12.34 4.53 9.60
N TYR A 70 -12.42 4.80 8.30
CA TYR A 70 -11.53 5.66 7.54
C TYR A 70 -12.29 6.87 6.97
N PRO A 71 -12.89 7.74 7.81
CA PRO A 71 -13.69 8.84 7.31
C PRO A 71 -12.86 9.92 6.63
N MET A 72 -11.60 10.15 6.98
CA MET A 72 -10.79 11.22 6.39
C MET A 72 -10.36 10.92 4.96
N GLN A 73 -10.38 9.65 4.55
CA GLN A 73 -10.09 9.19 3.20
C GLN A 73 -11.23 9.55 2.23
N ILE A 74 -12.43 9.84 2.75
CA ILE A 74 -13.56 10.33 1.96
C ILE A 74 -13.58 11.86 2.04
N PRO A 75 -13.34 12.58 0.92
CA PRO A 75 -13.23 14.05 0.94
C PRO A 75 -14.44 14.75 1.56
N GLY A 76 -15.66 14.23 1.31
CA GLY A 76 -16.88 14.79 1.89
C GLY A 76 -16.90 14.73 3.41
N PHE A 77 -16.47 13.62 4.01
CA PHE A 77 -16.39 13.46 5.46
C PHE A 77 -15.27 14.30 6.07
N ALA A 78 -14.10 14.37 5.42
CA ALA A 78 -13.01 15.24 5.84
C ALA A 78 -13.45 16.71 5.89
N VAL A 79 -14.12 17.20 4.83
CA VAL A 79 -14.64 18.59 4.79
C VAL A 79 -15.67 18.82 5.89
N THR A 80 -16.62 17.90 6.09
CA THR A 80 -17.60 18.01 7.17
C THR A 80 -16.92 18.08 8.54
N PHE A 81 -15.89 17.27 8.79
CA PHE A 81 -15.16 17.29 10.04
C PHE A 81 -14.45 18.64 10.29
N TYR A 82 -13.78 19.19 9.28
CA TYR A 82 -13.16 20.52 9.38
C TYR A 82 -14.20 21.62 9.66
N LEU A 83 -15.36 21.55 9.01
CA LEU A 83 -16.46 22.49 9.27
C LEU A 83 -17.05 22.36 10.68
N LEU A 84 -17.17 21.14 11.21
CA LEU A 84 -17.62 20.90 12.59
C LEU A 84 -16.62 21.48 13.61
N LEU A 85 -15.32 21.25 13.42
CA LEU A 85 -14.28 21.83 14.26
C LEU A 85 -14.31 23.37 14.20
N ALA A 86 -14.45 23.92 12.99
CA ALA A 86 -14.58 25.35 12.79
C ALA A 86 -15.82 25.93 13.49
N ALA A 87 -16.97 25.28 13.36
CA ALA A 87 -18.21 25.70 14.02
C ALA A 87 -18.11 25.65 15.55
N CYS A 88 -17.36 24.68 16.10
CA CYS A 88 -17.05 24.64 17.53
C CYS A 88 -16.20 25.85 17.95
N ALA A 89 -15.15 26.19 17.18
CA ALA A 89 -14.15 27.17 17.58
C ALA A 89 -14.42 28.64 17.17
N ILE A 90 -15.06 28.89 16.02
CA ILE A 90 -15.23 30.24 15.45
C ILE A 90 -16.14 31.09 16.34
N GLY A 91 -17.37 30.63 16.58
CA GLY A 91 -18.39 31.41 17.27
C GLY A 91 -18.56 32.82 16.71
N ARG A 92 -18.32 33.84 17.55
CA ARG A 92 -18.33 35.26 17.13
C ARG A 92 -16.93 35.82 16.86
N SER A 93 -15.88 35.01 16.97
CA SER A 93 -14.48 35.47 16.80
C SER A 93 -14.12 35.60 15.32
N LYS A 94 -13.95 36.85 14.87
CA LYS A 94 -13.47 37.15 13.52
C LYS A 94 -12.04 36.66 13.27
N VAL A 95 -11.21 36.59 14.32
CA VAL A 95 -9.82 36.13 14.21
C VAL A 95 -9.75 34.64 13.87
N ILE A 96 -10.51 33.80 14.58
CA ILE A 96 -10.53 32.35 14.32
C ILE A 96 -11.17 32.04 12.98
N LEU A 97 -12.20 32.80 12.59
CA LEU A 97 -12.79 32.71 11.26
C LEU A 97 -11.74 32.99 10.17
N PHE A 98 -10.95 34.07 10.32
CA PHE A 98 -9.91 34.41 9.36
C PHE A 98 -8.82 33.33 9.28
N LEU A 99 -8.37 32.80 10.42
CA LEU A 99 -7.41 31.69 10.46
C LEU A 99 -7.94 30.44 9.76
N PHE A 100 -9.21 30.07 9.98
CA PHE A 100 -9.83 28.92 9.33
C PHE A 100 -9.94 29.11 7.82
N ILE A 101 -10.39 30.28 7.35
CA ILE A 101 -10.47 30.59 5.92
C ILE A 101 -9.07 30.55 5.28
N SER A 102 -8.06 31.11 5.95
CA SER A 102 -6.67 31.07 5.49
C SER A 102 -6.15 29.64 5.38
N MET A 103 -6.39 28.80 6.39
CA MET A 103 -6.03 27.38 6.39
C MET A 103 -6.73 26.64 5.24
N MET A 104 -8.03 26.84 5.04
CA MET A 104 -8.79 26.21 3.95
C MET A 104 -8.31 26.67 2.57
N ALA A 105 -7.94 27.93 2.41
CA ALA A 105 -7.36 28.45 1.16
C ALA A 105 -5.97 27.83 0.87
N LEU A 106 -5.13 27.68 1.89
CA LEU A 106 -3.82 27.02 1.76
C LEU A 106 -3.98 25.54 1.41
N LEU A 107 -4.85 24.82 2.09
CA LEU A 107 -5.17 23.43 1.76
C LEU A 107 -5.73 23.31 0.35
N GLY A 108 -6.70 24.15 -0.01
CA GLY A 108 -7.31 24.15 -1.34
C GLY A 108 -6.31 24.41 -2.47
N THR A 109 -5.41 25.39 -2.29
CA THR A 109 -4.36 25.69 -3.28
C THR A 109 -3.32 24.57 -3.37
N TYR A 110 -2.95 23.95 -2.24
CA TYR A 110 -2.07 22.78 -2.21
C TYR A 110 -2.68 21.60 -2.99
N TYR A 111 -3.94 21.24 -2.72
CA TYR A 111 -4.63 20.16 -3.43
C TYR A 111 -4.84 20.50 -4.92
N TRP A 112 -5.11 21.76 -5.25
CA TRP A 112 -5.24 22.19 -6.63
C TRP A 112 -3.93 22.04 -7.41
N LYS A 113 -2.81 22.48 -6.82
CA LYS A 113 -1.48 22.39 -7.44
C LYS A 113 -1.03 20.95 -7.62
N ASN A 114 -1.33 20.09 -6.64
CA ASN A 114 -0.96 18.68 -6.65
C ASN A 114 -2.07 17.78 -7.21
N ASN A 115 -2.98 18.35 -8.00
CA ASN A 115 -4.10 17.62 -8.55
C ASN A 115 -3.65 16.64 -9.65
N GLN A 116 -3.57 15.36 -9.31
CA GLN A 116 -3.20 14.28 -10.24
C GLN A 116 -4.41 13.69 -10.99
N TYR A 117 -5.60 14.29 -10.91
CA TYR A 117 -6.82 13.69 -11.45
C TYR A 117 -6.73 13.36 -12.95
N ALA A 118 -6.16 14.28 -13.75
CA ALA A 118 -6.00 14.06 -15.19
C ALA A 118 -5.07 12.86 -15.47
N ALA A 119 -3.89 12.84 -14.85
CA ALA A 119 -2.95 11.73 -14.95
C ALA A 119 -3.55 10.40 -14.46
N CYS A 120 -4.31 10.39 -13.36
CA CYS A 120 -5.00 9.19 -12.89
C CYS A 120 -6.07 8.70 -13.86
N LYS A 121 -6.80 9.62 -14.51
CA LYS A 121 -7.79 9.28 -15.53
C LYS A 121 -7.13 8.66 -16.76
N ASP A 122 -5.99 9.20 -17.18
CA ASP A 122 -5.24 8.66 -18.30
C ASP A 122 -4.55 7.33 -17.96
N TRP A 123 -4.04 7.18 -16.74
CA TRP A 123 -3.58 5.87 -16.23
C TRP A 123 -4.70 4.83 -16.30
N TYR A 124 -5.90 5.15 -15.83
CA TYR A 124 -7.03 4.23 -15.89
C TYR A 124 -7.39 3.80 -17.33
N ARG A 125 -7.23 4.70 -18.30
CA ARG A 125 -7.42 4.37 -19.72
C ARG A 125 -6.33 3.43 -20.22
N SER A 126 -5.07 3.73 -19.94
CA SER A 126 -3.93 2.90 -20.36
C SER A 126 -3.89 1.54 -19.64
N LYS A 127 -4.53 1.43 -18.46
CA LYS A 127 -4.66 0.17 -17.72
C LYS A 127 -5.37 -0.93 -18.53
N MET A 128 -6.21 -0.59 -19.50
CA MET A 128 -6.77 -1.58 -20.44
C MET A 128 -5.65 -2.31 -21.20
N LEU A 129 -4.65 -1.59 -21.71
CA LEU A 129 -3.52 -2.16 -22.45
C LEU A 129 -2.71 -3.11 -21.56
N TYR A 130 -2.46 -2.71 -20.31
CA TYR A 130 -1.84 -3.57 -19.30
C TYR A 130 -2.64 -4.86 -19.06
N ASN A 131 -3.96 -4.75 -18.87
CA ASN A 131 -4.82 -5.89 -18.57
C ASN A 131 -4.91 -6.91 -19.72
N ILE A 132 -4.87 -6.45 -20.98
CA ILE A 132 -4.88 -7.34 -22.15
C ILE A 132 -3.48 -7.86 -22.54
N GLY A 133 -2.44 -7.46 -21.80
CA GLY A 133 -1.06 -7.89 -22.04
C GLY A 133 -0.32 -7.14 -23.16
N ALA A 134 -0.84 -6.00 -23.62
CA ALA A 134 -0.16 -5.12 -24.57
C ALA A 134 0.92 -4.28 -23.86
N TYR A 135 1.90 -4.95 -23.26
CA TYR A 135 2.88 -4.34 -22.34
C TYR A 135 3.77 -3.29 -22.99
N GLN A 136 4.07 -3.42 -24.29
CA GLN A 136 4.85 -2.41 -25.01
C GLN A 136 4.11 -1.06 -25.06
N SER A 137 2.84 -1.07 -25.45
CA SER A 137 2.01 0.14 -25.48
C SER A 137 1.75 0.68 -24.07
N ALA A 138 1.51 -0.22 -23.09
CA ALA A 138 1.35 0.19 -21.69
C ALA A 138 2.62 0.89 -21.16
N LYS A 139 3.82 0.36 -21.45
CA LYS A 139 5.10 0.97 -21.08
C LYS A 139 5.23 2.40 -21.61
N GLU A 140 4.86 2.64 -22.87
CA GLU A 140 4.97 3.95 -23.50
C GLU A 140 4.05 4.99 -22.84
N ASP A 141 2.81 4.61 -22.55
CA ASP A 141 1.88 5.48 -21.84
C ASP A 141 2.30 5.73 -20.39
N TYR A 142 2.73 4.67 -19.69
CA TYR A 142 3.21 4.79 -18.32
C TYR A 142 4.47 5.64 -18.22
N GLY A 143 5.38 5.57 -19.20
CA GLY A 143 6.56 6.45 -19.26
C GLY A 143 6.20 7.94 -19.30
N LYS A 144 5.10 8.32 -19.98
CA LYS A 144 4.62 9.71 -20.02
C LYS A 144 3.99 10.14 -18.69
N LEU A 145 3.29 9.23 -18.01
CA LEU A 145 2.59 9.50 -16.76
C LEU A 145 3.51 9.43 -15.52
N TYR A 146 4.67 8.81 -15.65
CA TYR A 146 5.60 8.56 -14.55
C TYR A 146 5.98 9.80 -13.74
N PRO A 147 6.34 10.95 -14.34
CA PRO A 147 6.68 12.16 -13.58
C PRO A 147 5.53 12.66 -12.68
N GLU A 148 4.29 12.42 -13.07
CA GLU A 148 3.10 12.85 -12.31
C GLU A 148 2.64 11.82 -11.31
N LEU A 149 2.88 10.52 -11.54
CA LEU A 149 2.34 9.40 -10.75
C LEU A 149 3.40 8.59 -10.00
N ALA A 150 4.66 9.05 -9.95
CA ALA A 150 5.76 8.38 -9.27
C ALA A 150 5.55 8.20 -7.75
N ASN A 151 4.57 8.85 -7.14
CA ASN A 151 4.22 8.66 -5.73
C ASN A 151 3.12 7.61 -5.51
N ARG A 152 2.68 6.88 -6.55
CA ARG A 152 1.61 5.87 -6.46
C ARG A 152 2.16 4.47 -6.65
N GLY A 153 2.23 3.72 -5.55
CA GLY A 153 2.76 2.35 -5.54
C GLY A 153 2.06 1.41 -6.55
N ALA A 154 0.74 1.50 -6.69
CA ALA A 154 -0.01 0.68 -7.65
C ALA A 154 0.33 1.00 -9.13
N PHE A 155 0.51 2.28 -9.46
CA PHE A 155 0.95 2.70 -10.80
C PHE A 155 2.37 2.23 -11.08
N LEU A 156 3.29 2.44 -10.14
CA LEU A 156 4.68 1.99 -10.25
C LEU A 156 4.76 0.47 -10.38
N PHE A 157 3.95 -0.28 -9.65
CA PHE A 157 3.88 -1.74 -9.78
C PHE A 157 3.46 -2.15 -11.20
N GLU A 158 2.39 -1.59 -11.76
CA GLU A 158 1.94 -1.90 -13.12
C GLU A 158 3.02 -1.55 -14.16
N TYR A 159 3.71 -0.43 -13.97
CA TYR A 159 4.80 0.00 -14.85
C TYR A 159 6.01 -0.93 -14.77
N GLY A 160 6.48 -1.22 -13.56
CA GLY A 160 7.57 -2.15 -13.30
C GLY A 160 7.25 -3.57 -13.80
N TYR A 161 6.01 -4.03 -13.61
CA TYR A 161 5.56 -5.32 -14.11
C TYR A 161 5.50 -5.38 -15.64
N SER A 162 5.09 -4.30 -16.30
CA SER A 162 5.12 -4.22 -17.77
C SER A 162 6.55 -4.36 -18.30
N LEU A 163 7.52 -3.68 -17.66
CA LEU A 163 8.94 -3.81 -17.98
C LEU A 163 9.46 -5.23 -17.74
N HIS A 164 9.06 -5.89 -16.65
CA HIS A 164 9.38 -7.30 -16.39
C HIS A 164 8.90 -8.21 -17.54
N LYS A 165 7.67 -7.99 -18.02
CA LYS A 165 7.10 -8.77 -19.12
C LYS A 165 7.80 -8.55 -20.45
N LEU A 166 8.36 -7.36 -20.65
CA LEU A 166 9.21 -7.02 -21.80
C LEU A 166 10.67 -7.47 -21.62
N LYS A 167 11.01 -8.15 -20.51
CA LYS A 167 12.36 -8.60 -20.15
C LYS A 167 13.37 -7.46 -19.93
N GLU A 168 12.88 -6.25 -19.66
CA GLU A 168 13.71 -5.11 -19.25
C GLU A 168 13.95 -5.16 -17.75
N TYR A 169 14.67 -6.19 -17.29
CA TYR A 169 14.76 -6.56 -15.88
C TYR A 169 15.40 -5.48 -14.99
N ASP A 170 16.43 -4.80 -15.46
CA ASP A 170 17.07 -3.71 -14.69
C ASP A 170 16.12 -2.52 -14.51
N ASN A 171 15.48 -2.07 -15.59
CA ASN A 171 14.49 -0.98 -15.54
C ASN A 171 13.29 -1.37 -14.68
N SER A 172 12.83 -2.62 -14.81
CA SER A 172 11.74 -3.16 -13.99
C SER A 172 12.11 -3.10 -12.51
N THR A 173 13.30 -3.56 -12.14
CA THR A 173 13.78 -3.56 -10.76
C THR A 173 13.85 -2.15 -10.19
N ARG A 174 14.43 -1.19 -10.92
CA ARG A 174 14.48 0.21 -10.49
C ARG A 174 13.08 0.78 -10.18
N ILE A 175 12.12 0.60 -11.08
CA ILE A 175 10.75 1.09 -10.89
C ILE A 175 10.04 0.37 -9.75
N LEU A 176 10.28 -0.93 -9.57
CA LEU A 176 9.69 -1.71 -8.48
C LEU A 176 10.29 -1.37 -7.12
N GLU A 177 11.58 -1.03 -7.03
CA GLU A 177 12.19 -0.51 -5.81
C GLU A 177 11.58 0.82 -5.39
N GLU A 178 11.29 1.72 -6.35
CA GLU A 178 10.50 2.92 -6.10
C GLU A 178 9.07 2.57 -5.63
N ALA A 179 8.45 1.54 -6.20
CA ALA A 179 7.12 1.08 -5.79
C ALA A 179 7.09 0.61 -4.32
N MET A 180 8.18 0.00 -3.83
CA MET A 180 8.30 -0.45 -2.44
C MET A 180 8.28 0.68 -1.42
N ALA A 181 8.64 1.90 -1.81
CA ALA A 181 8.54 3.08 -0.93
C ALA A 181 7.09 3.51 -0.69
N HIS A 182 6.17 3.07 -1.56
CA HIS A 182 4.76 3.50 -1.57
C HIS A 182 3.76 2.35 -1.42
N SER A 183 4.21 1.10 -1.41
CA SER A 183 3.35 -0.07 -1.33
C SER A 183 4.02 -1.18 -0.54
N ASN A 184 3.18 -1.89 0.23
CA ASN A 184 3.60 -3.05 0.99
C ASN A 184 3.26 -4.39 0.35
N ASP A 185 2.81 -4.39 -0.91
CA ASP A 185 2.45 -5.60 -1.65
C ASP A 185 3.67 -6.53 -1.86
N PRO A 186 3.65 -7.77 -1.33
CA PRO A 186 4.73 -8.73 -1.53
C PRO A 186 4.97 -9.10 -3.01
N MET A 187 4.01 -8.85 -3.90
CA MET A 187 4.19 -9.07 -5.33
C MET A 187 5.31 -8.22 -5.92
N ILE A 188 5.55 -7.02 -5.38
CA ILE A 188 6.68 -6.18 -5.81
C ILE A 188 8.00 -6.91 -5.59
N LEU A 189 8.21 -7.46 -4.39
CA LEU A 189 9.39 -8.26 -4.03
C LEU A 189 9.51 -9.52 -4.90
N ASN A 190 8.39 -10.19 -5.18
CA ASN A 190 8.37 -11.38 -6.03
C ASN A 190 8.86 -11.09 -7.46
N ILE A 191 8.44 -9.95 -8.02
CA ILE A 191 8.84 -9.59 -9.38
C ILE A 191 10.30 -9.14 -9.43
N ILE A 192 10.78 -8.40 -8.43
CA ILE A 192 12.22 -8.09 -8.30
C ILE A 192 13.05 -9.38 -8.19
N GLY A 193 12.64 -10.32 -7.35
CA GLY A 193 13.31 -11.62 -7.23
C GLY A 193 13.37 -12.37 -8.56
N LYS A 194 12.26 -12.39 -9.32
CA LYS A 194 12.22 -12.99 -10.66
C LYS A 194 13.09 -12.26 -11.68
N ASN A 195 13.23 -10.93 -11.58
CA ASN A 195 14.12 -10.15 -12.44
C ASN A 195 15.57 -10.57 -12.21
N TYR A 196 16.01 -10.62 -10.95
CA TYR A 196 17.36 -11.06 -10.60
C TYR A 196 17.63 -12.51 -11.00
N GLN A 197 16.66 -13.41 -10.77
CA GLN A 197 16.76 -14.80 -11.23
C GLN A 197 16.96 -14.87 -12.75
N ALA A 198 16.22 -14.07 -13.53
CA ALA A 198 16.35 -14.04 -14.98
C ALA A 198 17.67 -13.42 -15.47
N LEU A 199 18.31 -12.58 -14.67
CA LEU A 199 19.65 -12.04 -14.90
C LEU A 199 20.77 -12.96 -14.41
N GLY A 200 20.45 -14.06 -13.74
CA GLY A 200 21.42 -15.00 -13.16
C GLY A 200 22.01 -14.57 -11.81
N ASP A 201 21.51 -13.48 -11.21
CA ASP A 201 21.90 -13.02 -9.87
C ASP A 201 21.05 -13.74 -8.82
N TYR A 202 21.34 -15.03 -8.63
CA TYR A 202 20.50 -15.92 -7.83
C TYR A 202 20.50 -15.59 -6.34
N GLU A 203 21.61 -15.04 -5.82
CA GLU A 203 21.72 -14.65 -4.42
C GLU A 203 20.78 -13.48 -4.10
N LYS A 204 20.73 -12.45 -4.95
CA LYS A 204 19.75 -11.37 -4.79
C LYS A 204 18.32 -11.84 -5.03
N ALA A 205 18.11 -12.74 -5.99
CA ALA A 205 16.80 -13.34 -6.20
C ALA A 205 16.30 -14.02 -4.91
N GLU A 206 17.15 -14.81 -4.26
CA GLU A 206 16.86 -15.45 -2.99
C GLU A 206 16.54 -14.43 -1.89
N GLU A 207 17.37 -13.39 -1.73
CA GLU A 207 17.17 -12.34 -0.72
C GLU A 207 15.78 -11.70 -0.84
N TYR A 208 15.40 -11.27 -2.05
CA TYR A 208 14.11 -10.63 -2.29
C TYR A 208 12.93 -11.58 -2.08
N LEU A 209 13.05 -12.84 -2.48
CA LEU A 209 12.00 -13.84 -2.28
C LEU A 209 11.84 -14.22 -0.80
N ILE A 210 12.92 -14.32 -0.03
CA ILE A 210 12.85 -14.51 1.43
C ILE A 210 12.24 -13.27 2.11
N ARG A 211 12.59 -12.06 1.68
CA ARG A 211 11.93 -10.85 2.19
C ARG A 211 10.42 -10.87 1.90
N SER A 212 10.01 -11.42 0.77
CA SER A 212 8.60 -11.60 0.42
C SER A 212 7.89 -12.62 1.32
N THR A 213 8.53 -13.74 1.65
CA THR A 213 7.97 -14.72 2.61
C THR A 213 7.82 -14.10 4.00
N HIS A 214 8.77 -13.29 4.45
CA HIS A 214 8.67 -12.58 5.73
C HIS A 214 7.61 -11.48 5.72
N ARG A 215 7.38 -10.82 4.57
CA ARG A 215 6.37 -9.77 4.43
C ARG A 215 4.96 -10.33 4.57
N LEU A 216 4.69 -11.49 3.99
CA LEU A 216 3.39 -12.14 4.09
C LEU A 216 3.53 -13.67 4.21
N PRO A 217 3.80 -14.18 5.43
CA PRO A 217 4.15 -15.59 5.66
C PRO A 217 3.11 -16.59 5.16
N GLY A 218 1.82 -16.26 5.27
CA GLY A 218 0.72 -17.12 4.80
C GLY A 218 0.60 -17.25 3.27
N ARG A 219 1.40 -16.52 2.46
CA ARG A 219 1.37 -16.67 1.00
C ARG A 219 2.24 -17.83 0.54
N ILE A 220 1.65 -18.75 -0.23
CA ILE A 220 2.36 -19.88 -0.85
C ILE A 220 3.24 -19.44 -2.03
N TYR A 221 2.82 -18.40 -2.78
CA TYR A 221 3.47 -18.02 -4.03
C TYR A 221 4.98 -17.69 -3.91
N PRO A 222 5.45 -16.92 -2.91
CA PRO A 222 6.88 -16.68 -2.74
C PRO A 222 7.70 -17.97 -2.48
N TYR A 223 7.16 -18.92 -1.71
CA TYR A 223 7.83 -20.22 -1.50
C TYR A 223 7.89 -21.04 -2.79
N TYR A 224 6.84 -21.00 -3.61
CA TYR A 224 6.86 -21.63 -4.93
C TYR A 224 7.92 -21.02 -5.85
N LEU A 225 8.14 -19.70 -5.80
CA LEU A 225 9.24 -19.05 -6.51
C LEU A 225 10.61 -19.49 -5.96
N LEU A 226 10.76 -19.65 -4.65
CA LEU A 226 11.98 -20.20 -4.05
C LEU A 226 12.25 -21.64 -4.52
N VAL A 227 11.23 -22.49 -4.63
CA VAL A 227 11.39 -23.84 -5.21
C VAL A 227 11.94 -23.75 -6.63
N LYS A 228 11.40 -22.85 -7.46
CA LYS A 228 11.91 -22.66 -8.83
C LYS A 228 13.35 -22.19 -8.85
N LEU A 229 13.69 -21.21 -8.00
CA LEU A 229 15.04 -20.68 -7.89
C LEU A 229 16.04 -21.78 -7.47
N TYR A 230 15.73 -22.56 -6.44
CA TYR A 230 16.61 -23.61 -5.94
C TYR A 230 16.67 -24.86 -6.82
N ALA A 231 15.79 -24.98 -7.81
CA ALA A 231 15.81 -26.03 -8.82
C ALA A 231 16.65 -25.65 -10.05
N GLU A 232 17.09 -24.38 -10.18
CA GLU A 232 17.93 -23.95 -11.29
C GLU A 232 19.26 -24.71 -11.27
N PRO A 233 19.72 -25.32 -12.38
CA PRO A 233 20.98 -26.06 -12.41
C PRO A 233 22.19 -25.24 -11.95
N GLN A 234 22.19 -23.94 -12.23
CA GLN A 234 23.27 -23.02 -11.87
C GLN A 234 23.22 -22.57 -10.39
N TYR A 235 22.13 -22.84 -9.68
CA TYR A 235 21.91 -22.45 -8.28
C TYR A 235 21.17 -23.54 -7.48
N LEU A 236 21.51 -24.81 -7.75
CA LEU A 236 20.86 -25.95 -7.13
C LEU A 236 21.16 -25.95 -5.62
N GLN A 237 20.11 -25.85 -4.79
CA GLN A 237 20.20 -25.85 -3.32
C GLN A 237 19.31 -26.95 -2.73
N PRO A 238 19.75 -28.22 -2.67
CA PRO A 238 18.88 -29.36 -2.39
C PRO A 238 18.10 -29.27 -1.06
N GLU A 239 18.77 -28.86 0.02
CA GLU A 239 18.13 -28.75 1.34
C GLU A 239 17.09 -27.61 1.36
N LYS A 240 17.43 -26.46 0.79
CA LYS A 240 16.51 -25.31 0.71
C LYS A 240 15.33 -25.59 -0.22
N LEU A 241 15.57 -26.30 -1.32
CA LEU A 241 14.54 -26.78 -2.25
C LEU A 241 13.54 -27.66 -1.51
N LYS A 242 14.01 -28.67 -0.78
CA LYS A 242 13.17 -29.60 -0.03
C LYS A 242 12.31 -28.86 0.99
N TYR A 243 12.91 -27.94 1.75
CA TYR A 243 12.20 -27.12 2.73
C TYR A 243 11.12 -26.24 2.08
N ALA A 244 11.47 -25.48 1.03
CA ALA A 244 10.50 -24.62 0.35
C ALA A 244 9.37 -25.43 -0.29
N ALA A 245 9.69 -26.60 -0.85
CA ALA A 245 8.71 -27.48 -1.47
C ALA A 245 7.74 -28.08 -0.45
N GLU A 246 8.24 -28.49 0.72
CA GLU A 246 7.41 -28.94 1.83
C GLU A 246 6.38 -27.87 2.20
N ILE A 247 6.80 -26.62 2.38
CA ILE A 247 5.89 -25.51 2.68
C ILE A 247 4.83 -25.34 1.60
N VAL A 248 5.19 -25.37 0.31
CA VAL A 248 4.22 -25.22 -0.79
C VAL A 248 3.15 -26.33 -0.74
N LEU A 249 3.55 -27.55 -0.39
CA LEU A 249 2.68 -28.71 -0.38
C LEU A 249 1.78 -28.79 0.85
N THR A 250 2.26 -28.36 2.02
CA THR A 250 1.58 -28.54 3.31
C THR A 250 0.87 -27.29 3.81
N LYS A 251 1.40 -26.08 3.55
CA LYS A 251 0.83 -24.83 4.07
C LYS A 251 -0.60 -24.63 3.60
N GLU A 252 -1.51 -24.36 4.53
CA GLU A 252 -2.90 -24.08 4.22
C GLU A 252 -3.06 -22.66 3.65
N PRO A 253 -3.60 -22.48 2.44
CA PRO A 253 -3.82 -21.16 1.89
C PRO A 253 -5.03 -20.49 2.56
N LYS A 254 -4.93 -19.17 2.80
CA LYS A 254 -6.06 -18.34 3.23
C LYS A 254 -7.27 -18.43 2.29
N VAL A 255 -7.02 -18.59 0.98
CA VAL A 255 -8.05 -18.77 -0.04
C VAL A 255 -7.65 -19.93 -0.95
N GLN A 256 -8.47 -20.97 -0.97
CA GLN A 256 -8.32 -22.07 -1.91
C GLN A 256 -8.52 -21.56 -3.34
N SER A 257 -7.55 -21.80 -4.21
CA SER A 257 -7.58 -21.31 -5.59
C SER A 257 -6.95 -22.30 -6.56
N THR A 258 -7.36 -22.22 -7.82
CA THR A 258 -6.78 -23.02 -8.91
C THR A 258 -5.26 -22.84 -9.00
N ALA A 259 -4.77 -21.61 -8.81
CA ALA A 259 -3.34 -21.31 -8.81
C ALA A 259 -2.57 -22.08 -7.72
N VAL A 260 -3.13 -22.23 -6.52
CA VAL A 260 -2.48 -23.03 -5.45
C VAL A 260 -2.40 -24.50 -5.84
N ARG A 261 -3.46 -25.05 -6.45
CA ARG A 261 -3.46 -26.43 -6.93
C ARG A 261 -2.40 -26.65 -8.01
N GLU A 262 -2.32 -25.75 -8.99
CA GLU A 262 -1.34 -25.80 -10.08
C GLU A 262 0.10 -25.72 -9.56
N MET A 263 0.39 -24.78 -8.64
CA MET A 263 1.71 -24.67 -8.01
C MET A 263 2.11 -25.97 -7.31
N ARG A 264 1.19 -26.59 -6.55
CA ARG A 264 1.45 -27.86 -5.88
C ARG A 264 1.68 -29.01 -6.86
N GLU A 265 0.92 -29.08 -7.94
CA GLU A 265 1.11 -30.09 -8.98
C GLU A 265 2.47 -29.94 -9.68
N GLU A 266 2.90 -28.70 -9.96
CA GLU A 266 4.21 -28.43 -10.56
C GLU A 266 5.36 -28.79 -9.61
N VAL A 267 5.29 -28.42 -8.34
CA VAL A 267 6.29 -28.81 -7.34
C VAL A 267 6.38 -30.33 -7.19
N LYS A 268 5.24 -31.05 -7.19
CA LYS A 268 5.25 -32.52 -7.18
C LYS A 268 5.92 -33.13 -8.40
N LYS A 269 5.87 -32.47 -9.56
CA LYS A 269 6.56 -32.94 -10.77
C LYS A 269 8.05 -32.67 -10.71
N LEU A 270 8.46 -31.52 -10.14
CA LEU A 270 9.88 -31.15 -9.97
C LEU A 270 10.63 -32.05 -8.98
N LEU A 271 9.94 -32.60 -7.98
CA LEU A 271 10.52 -33.50 -6.98
C LEU A 271 10.59 -34.98 -7.42
N LYS A 272 10.08 -35.31 -8.61
CA LYS A 272 10.14 -36.67 -9.18
C LYS A 272 11.33 -36.81 -10.11
#